data_AF-A0A2C1YBV9-F1
#
_entry.id   AF-A0A2C1YBV9-F1
#
_cell.length_a   1.000
_cell.length_b   1.000
_cell.length_c   1.000
_cell.angle_alpha   90.00
_cell.angle_beta   90.00
_cell.angle_gamma   90.00
#
_symmetry.space_group_name_H-M   'P 1'
#
loop_
_entity.id
_entity.type
_entity.pdbx_description
1 polymer ?
#
loop_
_entity_poly.entity_id
_entity_poly.type
_entity_poly.pdbx_seq_one_letter_code
_entity_poly.pdbx_strand_id
1 'polypeptide(L)' 'MPRKRPEFTNSSYFVDEPGNWHLKPGAPKEMQVELENYLSSLENLHEDGTINGNQIDIYSTH' A
#
# COMPACT_ATOMS: atom_id res chain seq x y z
N MET A 1 10.99 6.98 3.36
CA MET A 1 11.53 5.74 2.73
C MET A 1 11.33 5.85 1.23
N PRO A 2 12.33 5.53 0.37
CA PRO A 2 12.09 5.47 -1.06
C PRO A 2 10.98 4.45 -1.28
N ARG A 3 9.84 4.90 -1.81
CA ARG A 3 8.71 4.04 -2.15
C ARG A 3 9.16 3.17 -3.31
N LYS A 4 9.89 2.08 -3.02
CA LYS A 4 10.31 1.11 -4.01
C LYS A 4 9.01 0.54 -4.57
N ARG A 5 8.65 0.97 -5.78
CA ARG A 5 7.42 0.54 -6.43
C ARG A 5 7.51 -0.98 -6.57
N PRO A 6 6.49 -1.74 -6.15
CA PRO A 6 6.51 -3.19 -6.29
C PRO A 6 6.74 -3.58 -7.74
N GLU A 7 7.44 -4.68 -7.98
CA GLU A 7 7.76 -5.09 -9.36
C GLU A 7 6.51 -5.42 -10.17
N PHE A 8 5.46 -5.95 -9.51
CA PHE A 8 4.18 -6.20 -10.16
C PHE A 8 3.56 -4.92 -10.76
N THR A 9 3.85 -3.73 -10.23
CA THR A 9 3.30 -2.46 -10.77
C THR A 9 3.89 -2.08 -12.13
N ASN A 10 5.01 -2.69 -12.54
CA ASN A 10 5.57 -2.53 -13.89
C ASN A 10 5.06 -3.59 -14.88
N SER A 11 4.23 -4.54 -14.41
CA SER A 11 3.72 -5.62 -15.22
C SER A 11 2.53 -5.19 -16.08
N SER A 12 2.45 -5.68 -17.33
CA SER A 12 1.30 -5.45 -18.21
C SER A 12 0.00 -6.12 -17.72
N TYR A 13 0.13 -7.03 -16.75
CA TYR A 13 -0.99 -7.67 -16.07
C TYR A 13 -1.55 -6.81 -14.94
N PHE A 14 -0.82 -5.82 -14.43
CA PHE A 14 -1.32 -4.99 -13.33
C PHE A 14 -2.34 -3.96 -13.81
N VAL A 15 -3.37 -3.76 -13.00
CA VAL A 15 -4.44 -2.81 -13.21
C VAL A 15 -4.51 -1.87 -12.01
N ASP A 16 -4.16 -0.61 -12.23
CA ASP A 16 -4.19 0.43 -11.21
C ASP A 16 -5.57 1.08 -11.10
N GLU A 17 -6.60 0.31 -10.74
CA GLU A 17 -7.91 0.88 -10.45
C GLU A 17 -7.97 1.46 -9.04
N PRO A 18 -8.36 2.73 -8.86
CA PRO A 18 -8.46 3.33 -7.53
C PRO A 18 -9.44 2.54 -6.65
N GLY A 19 -8.92 1.91 -5.59
CA GLY A 19 -9.69 1.05 -4.69
C GLY A 19 -9.90 -0.40 -5.17
N ASN A 20 -9.38 -0.77 -6.33
CA ASN A 20 -9.49 -2.12 -6.90
C ASN A 20 -8.19 -2.57 -7.59
N TRP A 21 -7.05 -2.41 -6.90
CA TRP A 21 -5.77 -2.89 -7.44
C TRP A 21 -5.79 -4.41 -7.58
N HIS A 22 -5.68 -4.88 -8.82
CA HIS A 22 -5.73 -6.31 -9.13
C HIS A 22 -4.82 -6.65 -10.33
N LEU A 23 -4.62 -7.95 -10.55
CA LEU A 23 -3.93 -8.47 -11.73
C LEU A 23 -4.94 -9.06 -12.72
N LYS A 24 -4.68 -8.85 -14.01
CA LYS A 24 -5.44 -9.46 -15.11
C LYS A 24 -5.37 -11.00 -15.04
N PRO A 25 -6.41 -11.69 -15.52
CA PRO A 25 -6.38 -13.15 -15.65
C PRO A 25 -5.20 -13.57 -16.54
N GLY A 26 -4.46 -14.58 -16.09
CA GLY A 26 -3.25 -15.05 -16.76
C GLY A 26 -1.94 -14.47 -16.20
N ALA A 27 -2.00 -13.61 -15.18
CA ALA A 27 -0.81 -13.18 -14.46
C ALA A 27 -0.07 -14.37 -13.81
N PRO A 28 1.27 -14.38 -13.81
CA PRO A 28 2.05 -15.44 -13.19
C PRO A 28 1.76 -15.52 -11.68
N LYS A 29 1.78 -16.74 -11.14
CA LYS A 29 1.45 -17.03 -9.73
C LYS A 29 2.30 -16.19 -8.77
N GLU A 30 3.58 -16.01 -9.08
CA GLU A 30 4.52 -15.22 -8.27
C GLU A 30 4.08 -13.75 -8.11
N MET A 31 3.56 -13.12 -9.17
CA MET A 31 3.02 -11.76 -9.06
C MET A 31 1.75 -11.70 -8.23
N GLN A 32 0.90 -12.72 -8.31
CA GLN A 32 -0.34 -12.76 -7.51
C GLN A 32 0.01 -12.79 -6.02
N VAL A 33 1.00 -13.60 -5.64
CA VAL A 33 1.51 -13.68 -4.27
C VAL A 33 2.13 -12.35 -3.83
N GLU A 34 2.92 -11.69 -4.69
CA GLU A 34 3.49 -10.36 -4.42
C GLU A 34 2.42 -9.28 -4.19
N LEU A 35 1.38 -9.24 -5.04
CA LEU A 35 0.28 -8.29 -4.88
C LEU A 35 -0.46 -8.54 -3.56
N GLU A 36 -0.79 -9.79 -3.25
CA GLU A 36 -1.49 -10.17 -2.03
C GLU A 36 -0.68 -9.79 -0.77
N ASN A 37 0.62 -10.10 -0.76
CA ASN A 37 1.52 -9.70 0.33
C ASN A 37 1.61 -8.18 0.48
N TYR A 38 1.63 -7.45 -0.64
CA TYR A 38 1.68 -6.00 -0.62
C TYR A 38 0.38 -5.40 -0.07
N LEU A 39 -0.79 -5.86 -0.54
CA LEU A 39 -2.09 -5.42 -0.04
C LEU A 39 -2.28 -5.77 1.44
N SER A 40 -1.91 -7.00 1.84
CA SER A 40 -1.92 -7.45 3.24
C SER A 40 -0.98 -6.63 4.12
N SER A 41 0.19 -6.23 3.60
CA SER A 41 1.10 -5.33 4.32
C SER A 41 0.53 -3.91 4.46
N LEU A 42 -0.24 -3.41 3.49
CA LEU A 42 -0.95 -2.13 3.58
C LEU A 42 -2.09 -2.19 4.60
N GLU A 43 -2.80 -3.31 4.69
CA GLU A 43 -3.83 -3.56 5.71
C GLU A 43 -3.20 -3.65 7.11
N ASN A 44 -2.07 -4.36 7.25
CA ASN A 44 -1.32 -4.42 8.51
C ASN A 44 -0.73 -3.07 8.94
N LEU A 45 -0.40 -2.18 7.99
CA LEU A 45 0.01 -0.80 8.31
C LEU A 45 -1.14 0.01 8.95
N HIS A 46 -2.38 -0.46 8.88
CA HIS A 46 -3.51 0.15 9.59
C HIS A 46 -3.57 -0.27 11.07
N GLU A 47 -2.79 -1.26 11.51
CA GLU A 47 -2.83 -1.80 12.89
C GLU A 47 -1.52 -1.63 13.70
N ASP A 48 -0.58 -0.79 13.28
CA ASP A 48 0.38 -0.19 14.23
C ASP A 48 -0.06 1.23 14.58
N GLY A 49 -1.12 1.30 15.38
CA GLY A 49 -1.32 2.49 16.20
C GLY A 49 -0.28 2.47 17.31
N THR A 50 0.88 3.12 17.13
CA THR A 50 1.47 4.04 18.12
C THR A 50 2.80 4.71 17.70
N ILE A 51 2.93 5.99 18.12
CA ILE A 51 4.12 6.80 18.45
C ILE A 51 5.18 7.18 17.38
N ASN A 52 4.99 8.36 16.78
CA ASN A 52 5.96 9.47 16.93
C ASN A 52 5.19 10.80 16.93
N GLY A 53 5.36 11.56 18.01
CA GLY A 53 4.51 12.68 18.39
C GLY A 53 4.58 13.87 17.44
N ASN A 54 3.42 14.31 16.98
CA ASN A 54 3.15 15.72 16.82
C ASN A 54 1.70 15.95 17.24
N GLN A 55 1.50 16.07 18.56
CA GLN A 55 0.30 16.71 19.09
C GLN A 55 0.38 18.17 18.65
N ILE A 56 -0.23 18.47 17.50
CA ILE A 56 -0.42 19.85 17.08
C ILE A 56 -1.51 20.39 17.98
N ASP A 57 -1.10 21.07 19.04
CA ASP A 57 -2.00 21.80 19.92
C ASP A 57 -2.58 22.97 19.10
N ILE A 58 -3.76 22.76 18.53
CA ILE A 58 -4.49 23.77 17.77
C ILE A 58 -5.36 24.65 18.67
N TYR A 59 -4.86 25.10 19.83
CA TYR A 59 -5.55 26.14 20.61
C TYR A 59 -4.59 27.12 21.30
N SER A 60 -3.66 27.75 20.56
CA SER A 60 -3.16 29.07 20.95
C SER A 60 -3.92 30.15 20.17
N THR A 61 -5.12 30.46 20.66
CA THR A 61 -5.79 31.74 20.38
C THR A 61 -5.11 32.82 21.23
N HIS A 62 -4.72 33.90 20.56
CA HIS A 62 -4.10 35.11 21.09
C HIS A 62 -5.03 35.87 22.06
#